data_AF-Q0PQG8-F1
#
_entry.id   AF-Q0PQG8-F1
#
_cell.length_a   1.000
_cell.length_b   1.000
_cell.length_c   1.000
_cell.angle_alpha   90.00
_cell.angle_beta   90.00
_cell.angle_gamma   90.00
#
_symmetry.space_group_name_H-M   'P 1'
#
loop_
_entity.id
_entity.type
_entity.pdbx_description
1 polymer ?
#
loop_
_entity_poly.entity_id
_entity_poly.type
_entity_poly.pdbx_seq_one_letter_code
_entity_poly.pdbx_strand_id
1 'polypeptide(L)'
;VMFTLDTESGFRDVVFITSAFGLGETVVQGAVNPDEFYVHKENLSAGRPAILRKTLGSKAIMMTYGKAGEENVITIDVPEADCKRFSLSDEQVEALARQALIIEQHYGRPMDIEWGLDGEDGQLYILQARPETVESRVDHAKVERFRLEEQGTVLAQGRAIGQRIGTGTTKVI
;
A
#
# COMPACT_ATOMS: atom_id res chain seq x y z
N VAL A 1 2.14 1.68 4.08
CA VAL A 1 3.39 1.71 3.27
C VAL A 1 3.17 2.66 2.09
N MET A 2 4.22 3.18 1.47
CA MET A 2 4.12 3.90 0.21
C MET A 2 5.31 3.65 -0.69
N PHE A 3 5.06 3.65 -2.00
CA PHE A 3 6.04 3.45 -3.05
C PHE A 3 6.06 4.67 -3.95
N THR A 4 7.24 5.07 -4.41
CA THR A 4 7.38 6.21 -5.33
C THR A 4 7.25 5.77 -6.79
N LEU A 5 6.56 4.65 -7.05
CA LEU A 5 6.11 4.19 -8.36
C LEU A 5 4.89 3.28 -8.16
N ASP A 6 4.19 2.96 -9.24
CA ASP A 6 3.21 1.88 -9.25
C ASP A 6 3.92 0.53 -9.29
N THR A 7 3.83 -0.25 -8.22
CA THR A 7 4.53 -1.53 -8.07
C THR A 7 3.96 -2.65 -8.94
N GLU A 8 2.79 -2.45 -9.57
CA GLU A 8 2.18 -3.42 -10.49
C GLU A 8 2.60 -3.23 -11.96
N SER A 9 2.94 -2.00 -12.35
CA SER A 9 3.24 -1.62 -13.74
C SER A 9 4.63 -1.02 -13.95
N GLY A 10 5.30 -0.62 -12.88
CA GLY A 10 6.54 0.15 -12.93
C GLY A 10 6.35 1.62 -13.30
N PHE A 11 5.11 2.12 -13.40
CA PHE A 11 4.84 3.51 -13.78
C PHE A 11 5.38 4.48 -12.71
N ARG A 12 6.35 5.32 -13.10
CA ARG A 12 7.13 6.13 -12.15
C ARG A 12 6.53 7.48 -11.82
N ASP A 13 5.48 7.93 -12.52
CA ASP A 13 4.94 9.28 -12.33
C ASP A 13 3.85 9.34 -11.25
N VAL A 14 3.75 8.30 -10.42
CA VAL A 14 2.83 8.22 -9.30
C VAL A 14 3.53 7.85 -7.99
N VAL A 15 2.96 8.32 -6.89
CA VAL A 15 3.18 7.74 -5.56
C VAL A 15 1.99 6.83 -5.26
N PHE A 16 2.28 5.57 -4.94
CA PHE A 16 1.29 4.58 -4.52
C PHE A 16 1.32 4.45 -2.99
N ILE A 17 0.20 4.73 -2.32
CA ILE A 17 0.08 4.73 -0.86
C ILE A 17 -0.93 3.67 -0.44
N THR A 18 -0.54 2.84 0.53
CA THR A 18 -1.44 1.91 1.22
C THR A 18 -1.57 2.30 2.70
N SER A 19 -2.80 2.25 3.21
CA SER A 19 -3.10 2.64 4.60
C SER A 19 -4.15 1.73 5.25
N ALA A 20 -3.96 1.42 6.52
CA ALA A 20 -4.94 0.75 7.37
C ALA A 20 -4.85 1.34 8.79
N PHE A 21 -5.81 0.98 9.66
CA PHE A 21 -5.79 1.38 11.06
C PHE A 21 -4.81 0.53 11.88
N GLY A 22 -4.33 1.10 12.99
CA GLY A 22 -3.42 0.43 13.91
C GLY A 22 -1.97 0.39 13.43
N LEU A 23 -1.17 -0.45 14.08
CA LEU A 23 0.25 -0.62 13.78
C LEU A 23 0.45 -1.25 12.39
N GLY A 24 1.49 -0.78 11.70
CA GLY A 24 1.76 -1.08 10.28
C GLY A 24 2.10 -2.55 9.97
N GLU A 25 2.41 -3.37 10.98
CA GLU A 25 2.79 -4.78 10.82
C GLU A 25 1.73 -5.57 10.02
N THR A 26 0.44 -5.31 10.27
CA THR A 26 -0.68 -5.98 9.58
C THR A 26 -0.69 -5.71 8.08
N VAL A 27 -0.26 -4.51 7.65
CA VAL A 27 -0.13 -4.13 6.23
C VAL A 27 1.10 -4.78 5.62
N VAL A 28 2.23 -4.77 6.33
CA VAL A 28 3.51 -5.34 5.85
C VAL A 28 3.40 -6.86 5.67
N GLN A 29 2.70 -7.55 6.57
CA GLN A 29 2.45 -8.99 6.48
C GLN A 29 1.34 -9.38 5.48
N GLY A 30 0.64 -8.40 4.89
CA GLY A 30 -0.50 -8.65 3.99
C GLY A 30 -1.71 -9.27 4.69
N ALA A 31 -1.81 -9.13 6.01
CA ALA A 31 -2.91 -9.68 6.82
C ALA A 31 -4.19 -8.84 6.71
N VAL A 32 -4.08 -7.58 6.28
CA VAL A 32 -5.20 -6.67 6.07
C VAL A 32 -5.26 -6.21 4.62
N ASN A 33 -6.47 -6.02 4.09
CA ASN A 33 -6.66 -5.33 2.80
C ASN A 33 -6.79 -3.81 3.05
N PRO A 34 -5.75 -3.02 2.75
CA PRO A 34 -5.66 -1.59 3.09
C PRO A 34 -6.42 -0.73 2.08
N ASP A 35 -6.66 0.52 2.47
CA ASP A 35 -7.00 1.59 1.52
C ASP A 35 -5.83 1.89 0.61
N GLU A 36 -6.15 2.37 -0.59
CA GLU A 36 -5.18 2.64 -1.64
C GLU A 36 -5.37 3.99 -2.28
N PHE A 37 -4.26 4.67 -2.52
CA PHE A 37 -4.25 5.99 -3.13
C PHE A 37 -3.15 6.06 -4.17
N TYR A 38 -3.48 6.61 -5.33
CA TYR A 38 -2.51 6.93 -6.38
C TYR A 38 -2.44 8.44 -6.52
N VAL A 39 -1.24 9.00 -6.37
CA VAL A 39 -1.01 10.45 -6.41
C VAL A 39 -0.05 10.78 -7.55
N HIS A 40 -0.48 11.64 -8.48
CA HIS A 40 0.33 12.07 -9.61
C HIS A 40 1.42 13.06 -9.18
N LYS A 41 2.68 12.72 -9.44
CA LYS A 41 3.83 13.50 -8.95
C LYS A 41 3.88 14.92 -9.51
N GLU A 42 3.66 15.09 -10.81
CA GLU A 42 3.73 16.42 -11.44
C GLU A 42 2.59 17.34 -11.03
N ASN A 43 1.39 16.80 -10.80
CA ASN A 43 0.26 17.60 -10.30
C ASN A 43 0.55 18.06 -8.88
N LEU A 44 1.06 17.15 -8.04
CA LEU A 44 1.41 17.45 -6.65
C LEU A 44 2.46 18.56 -6.57
N SER A 45 3.54 18.45 -7.35
CA SER A 45 4.61 19.46 -7.43
C SER A 45 4.12 20.80 -7.97
N ALA A 46 3.10 20.79 -8.84
CA ALA A 46 2.48 22.00 -9.39
C ALA A 46 1.36 22.58 -8.51
N GLY A 47 1.08 22.00 -7.35
CA GLY A 47 -0.02 22.44 -6.47
C GLY A 47 -1.42 22.24 -7.07
N ARG A 48 -1.57 21.30 -8.00
CA ARG A 48 -2.84 20.91 -8.63
C ARG A 48 -3.40 19.66 -7.94
N PRO A 49 -4.71 19.38 -8.01
CA PRO A 49 -5.28 18.14 -7.52
C PRO A 49 -4.52 16.92 -8.06
N ALA A 50 -3.96 16.13 -7.15
CA ALA A 50 -2.99 15.10 -7.50
C ALA A 50 -3.51 13.67 -7.30
N ILE A 51 -4.54 13.47 -6.49
CA ILE A 51 -5.11 12.14 -6.24
C ILE A 51 -5.86 11.67 -7.49
N LEU A 52 -5.33 10.64 -8.15
CA LEU A 52 -5.88 10.04 -9.37
C LEU A 52 -6.92 8.96 -9.07
N ARG A 53 -6.70 8.18 -8.01
CA ARG A 53 -7.53 7.04 -7.64
C ARG A 53 -7.54 6.83 -6.13
N LYS A 54 -8.70 6.47 -5.60
CA LYS A 54 -8.90 6.01 -4.23
C LYS A 54 -9.64 4.68 -4.25
N THR A 55 -9.11 3.67 -3.57
CA THR A 55 -9.78 2.37 -3.39
C THR A 55 -9.95 2.10 -1.91
N LEU A 56 -11.19 1.83 -1.49
CA LEU A 56 -11.49 1.51 -0.10
C LEU A 56 -11.14 0.04 0.18
N GLY A 57 -10.23 -0.18 1.12
CA GLY A 57 -9.90 -1.50 1.65
C GLY A 57 -10.88 -1.93 2.74
N SER A 58 -11.04 -3.25 2.89
CA SER A 58 -11.94 -3.80 3.91
C SER A 58 -11.51 -3.44 5.34
N LYS A 59 -10.20 -3.29 5.57
CA LYS A 59 -9.60 -2.93 6.86
C LYS A 59 -10.21 -3.70 8.05
N ALA A 60 -10.44 -5.01 7.90
CA ALA A 60 -11.23 -5.80 8.85
C ALA A 60 -10.59 -5.91 10.25
N ILE A 61 -9.25 -5.91 10.30
CA ILE A 61 -8.47 -6.05 11.53
C ILE A 61 -7.42 -4.95 11.64
N MET A 62 -7.05 -4.63 12.87
CA MET A 62 -5.94 -3.72 13.19
C MET A 62 -5.14 -4.23 14.37
N MET A 63 -3.84 -3.92 14.39
CA MET A 63 -2.98 -4.19 15.54
C MET A 63 -2.91 -2.97 16.45
N THR A 64 -3.04 -3.16 17.76
CA THR A 64 -2.99 -2.11 18.77
C THR A 64 -2.12 -2.54 19.95
N TYR A 65 -1.76 -1.60 20.83
CA TYR A 65 -1.08 -1.92 22.07
C TYR A 65 -1.99 -2.75 22.98
N GLY A 66 -1.45 -3.82 23.55
CA GLY A 66 -2.14 -4.59 24.57
C GLY A 66 -2.23 -3.84 25.89
N LYS A 67 -3.19 -4.23 26.71
CA LYS A 67 -3.36 -3.68 28.07
C LYS A 67 -2.39 -4.35 29.04
N ALA A 68 -2.27 -3.79 30.24
CA ALA A 68 -1.45 -4.37 31.29
C ALA A 68 -1.85 -5.84 31.57
N GLY A 69 -0.91 -6.76 31.40
CA GLY A 69 -1.13 -8.20 31.58
C GLY A 69 -1.44 -8.97 30.29
N GLU A 70 -1.53 -8.30 29.15
CA GLU A 70 -1.65 -8.91 27.81
C GLU A 70 -0.28 -8.93 27.10
N GLU A 71 -0.24 -9.50 25.88
CA GLU A 71 0.90 -9.31 24.98
C GLU A 71 1.07 -7.81 24.64
N ASN A 72 2.30 -7.37 24.36
CA ASN A 72 2.58 -5.94 24.09
C ASN A 72 1.75 -5.38 22.92
N VAL A 73 1.42 -6.22 21.95
CA VAL A 73 0.57 -5.89 20.81
C VAL A 73 -0.49 -6.98 20.64
N ILE A 74 -1.70 -6.57 20.29
CA ILE A 74 -2.83 -7.47 20.05
C ILE A 74 -3.51 -7.10 18.72
N THR A 75 -4.12 -8.08 18.06
CA THR A 75 -4.93 -7.84 16.87
C THR A 75 -6.41 -7.85 17.25
N ILE A 76 -7.14 -6.83 16.83
CA ILE A 76 -8.57 -6.67 17.09
C ILE A 76 -9.32 -6.34 15.81
N ASP A 77 -10.63 -6.61 15.81
CA ASP A 77 -11.51 -6.18 14.72
C ASP A 77 -11.62 -4.66 14.69
N VAL A 78 -11.59 -4.09 13.49
CA VAL A 78 -11.82 -2.66 13.28
C VAL A 78 -13.33 -2.39 13.40
N PRO A 79 -13.74 -1.30 14.07
CA PRO A 79 -15.14 -0.91 14.12
C PRO A 79 -15.76 -0.80 12.72
N GLU A 80 -16.99 -1.29 12.55
CA GLU A 80 -17.64 -1.36 11.23
C GLU A 80 -17.74 0.00 10.53
N ALA A 81 -17.93 1.08 11.31
CA ALA A 81 -17.94 2.45 10.79
C ALA A 81 -16.58 2.86 10.19
N ASP A 82 -15.49 2.39 10.76
CA ASP A 82 -14.12 2.66 10.32
C ASP A 82 -13.76 1.84 9.07
N CYS A 83 -14.23 0.58 8.98
CA CYS A 83 -14.08 -0.24 7.77
C CYS A 83 -14.70 0.43 6.53
N LYS A 84 -15.77 1.21 6.72
CA LYS A 84 -16.54 1.86 5.64
C LYS A 84 -16.02 3.25 5.24
N ARG A 85 -14.94 3.74 5.84
CA ARG A 85 -14.32 5.03 5.51
C ARG A 85 -12.85 4.89 5.18
N PHE A 86 -12.31 5.89 4.48
CA PHE A 86 -10.87 5.97 4.26
C PHE A 86 -10.15 6.26 5.59
N SER A 87 -9.01 5.60 5.80
CA SER A 87 -8.13 5.81 6.96
C SER A 87 -7.38 7.14 6.92
N LEU A 88 -7.28 7.77 5.74
CA LEU A 88 -6.65 9.07 5.53
C LEU A 88 -7.60 10.06 4.85
N SER A 89 -7.44 11.34 5.20
CA SER A 89 -8.01 12.45 4.43
C SER A 89 -7.19 12.72 3.17
N ASP A 90 -7.76 13.46 2.22
CA ASP A 90 -7.07 13.82 0.98
C ASP A 90 -5.84 14.70 1.26
N GLU A 91 -5.92 15.59 2.24
CA GLU A 91 -4.82 16.44 2.69
C GLU A 91 -3.68 15.61 3.28
N GLN A 92 -3.99 14.57 4.05
CA GLN A 92 -2.99 13.65 4.60
C GLN A 92 -2.33 12.81 3.50
N VAL A 93 -3.11 12.32 2.53
CA VAL A 93 -2.60 11.60 1.36
C VAL A 93 -1.61 12.45 0.58
N GLU A 94 -1.95 13.70 0.29
CA GLU A 94 -1.06 14.61 -0.43
C GLU A 94 0.16 15.02 0.41
N ALA A 95 0.00 15.23 1.72
CA ALA A 95 1.12 15.54 2.62
C ALA A 95 2.13 14.39 2.66
N LEU A 96 1.64 13.16 2.74
CA LEU A 96 2.46 11.97 2.73
C LEU A 96 3.16 11.77 1.37
N ALA A 97 2.45 12.00 0.26
CA ALA A 97 3.04 11.95 -1.08
C ALA A 97 4.16 12.99 -1.26
N ARG A 98 4.02 14.20 -0.67
CA ARG A 98 5.10 15.21 -0.67
C ARG A 98 6.35 14.72 0.04
N GLN A 99 6.21 14.03 1.17
CA GLN A 99 7.35 13.40 1.86
C GLN A 99 8.00 12.32 0.99
N ALA A 100 7.20 11.50 0.29
CA ALA A 100 7.71 10.48 -0.62
C ALA A 100 8.58 11.08 -1.74
N LEU A 101 8.16 12.22 -2.32
CA LEU A 101 8.94 12.93 -3.34
C LEU A 101 10.26 13.47 -2.81
N ILE A 102 10.28 14.05 -1.62
CA ILE A 102 11.50 14.55 -0.97
C ILE A 102 12.50 13.40 -0.77
N ILE A 103 12.01 12.25 -0.29
CA ILE A 103 12.82 11.06 -0.06
C ILE A 103 13.36 10.51 -1.39
N GLU A 104 12.49 10.34 -2.39
CA GLU A 104 12.91 9.88 -3.73
C GLU A 104 13.98 10.79 -4.34
N GLN A 105 13.79 12.11 -4.25
CA GLN A 105 14.74 13.09 -4.76
C GLN A 105 16.09 12.98 -4.03
N HIS A 106 16.07 12.77 -2.71
CA HIS A 106 17.28 12.59 -1.92
C HIS A 106 18.09 11.35 -2.34
N TYR A 107 17.42 10.22 -2.58
CA TYR A 107 18.08 8.96 -2.94
C TYR A 107 18.30 8.77 -4.45
N GLY A 108 17.66 9.58 -5.29
CA GLY A 108 17.78 9.58 -6.75
C GLY A 108 17.25 8.31 -7.42
N ARG A 109 16.36 7.57 -6.76
CA ARG A 109 15.81 6.28 -7.24
C ARG A 109 14.45 6.00 -6.60
N PRO A 110 13.64 5.08 -7.17
CA PRO A 110 12.39 4.69 -6.56
C PRO A 110 12.57 4.10 -5.16
N MET A 111 11.64 4.42 -4.26
CA MET A 111 11.71 4.10 -2.84
C MET A 111 10.47 3.35 -2.36
N ASP A 112 10.69 2.41 -1.44
CA ASP A 112 9.71 1.75 -0.58
C ASP A 112 9.84 2.36 0.83
N ILE A 113 8.74 2.95 1.31
CA ILE A 113 8.73 3.80 2.50
C ILE A 113 7.63 3.36 3.46
N GLU A 114 8.02 3.10 4.71
CA GLU A 114 7.11 2.84 5.82
C GLU A 114 6.88 4.13 6.60
N TRP A 115 5.63 4.33 7.02
CA TRP A 115 5.17 5.56 7.64
C TRP A 115 4.07 5.25 8.66
N GLY A 116 3.83 6.18 9.58
CA GLY A 116 2.73 6.13 10.54
C GLY A 116 2.06 7.50 10.70
N LEU A 117 0.76 7.49 10.97
CA LEU A 117 0.03 8.65 11.47
C LEU A 117 -0.14 8.44 12.98
N ASP A 118 0.43 9.34 13.77
CA ASP A 118 0.31 9.26 15.22
C ASP A 118 -1.09 9.68 15.67
N GLY A 119 -1.70 8.88 16.55
CA GLY A 119 -3.06 9.09 17.02
C GLY A 119 -3.20 10.15 18.12
N GLU A 120 -2.09 10.53 18.77
CA GLU A 120 -2.05 11.52 19.85
C GLU A 120 -1.84 12.94 19.30
N ASP A 121 -0.88 13.13 18.39
CA ASP A 121 -0.54 14.45 17.84
C ASP A 121 -1.03 14.69 16.40
N GLY A 122 -1.53 13.65 15.74
CA GLY A 122 -2.05 13.72 14.37
C GLY A 122 -0.98 13.98 13.30
N GLN A 123 0.30 13.80 13.62
CA GLN A 123 1.42 14.03 12.70
C GLN A 123 1.80 12.76 11.93
N LEU A 124 2.36 12.97 10.74
CA LEU A 124 2.89 11.91 9.89
C LEU A 124 4.38 11.71 10.14
N TYR A 125 4.78 10.46 10.37
CA TYR A 125 6.16 10.05 10.62
C TYR A 125 6.63 9.05 9.58
N ILE A 126 7.91 9.17 9.19
CA ILE A 126 8.59 8.18 8.35
C ILE A 126 9.34 7.22 9.26
N LEU A 127 9.07 5.93 9.13
CA LEU A 127 9.62 4.88 9.99
C LEU A 127 10.82 4.18 9.33
N GLN A 128 10.72 3.92 8.02
CA GLN A 128 11.77 3.30 7.22
C GLN A 128 11.72 3.84 5.79
N ALA A 129 12.87 4.01 5.14
CA ALA A 129 12.94 4.24 3.71
C ALA A 129 14.07 3.38 3.11
N ARG A 130 13.74 2.61 2.07
CA ARG A 130 14.71 1.77 1.35
C ARG A 130 14.45 1.82 -0.15
N PRO A 131 15.47 1.57 -1.01
CA PRO A 131 15.25 1.47 -2.44
C PRO A 131 14.20 0.40 -2.78
N GLU A 132 13.32 0.69 -3.75
CA GLU A 132 12.44 -0.30 -4.36
C GLU A 132 13.30 -1.28 -5.19
N THR A 133 13.04 -2.59 -5.07
CA THR A 133 13.92 -3.64 -5.64
C THR A 133 13.22 -4.67 -6.53
N VAL A 134 11.89 -4.64 -6.63
CA VAL A 134 11.10 -5.57 -7.45
C VAL A 134 11.03 -5.08 -8.90
N GLU A 135 10.67 -3.81 -9.12
CA GLU A 135 10.59 -3.24 -10.48
C GLU A 135 11.96 -2.96 -11.09
N SER A 136 12.97 -2.65 -10.27
CA SER A 136 14.35 -2.46 -10.78
C SER A 136 14.97 -3.72 -11.41
N ARG A 137 14.32 -4.90 -11.26
CA ARG A 137 14.72 -6.16 -11.91
C ARG A 137 13.93 -6.45 -13.19
N VAL A 138 12.89 -5.68 -13.50
CA VAL A 138 12.03 -5.90 -14.68
C VAL A 138 12.61 -5.12 -15.86
N ASP A 139 12.86 -5.81 -16.97
CA ASP A 139 13.31 -5.19 -18.21
C ASP A 139 12.13 -4.42 -18.83
N HIS A 140 12.07 -3.11 -18.59
CA HIS A 140 11.01 -2.22 -19.11
C HIS A 140 10.90 -2.21 -20.65
N ALA A 141 11.85 -2.83 -21.38
CA ALA A 141 11.74 -3.02 -22.83
C ALA A 141 10.74 -4.12 -23.24
N LYS A 142 10.24 -4.94 -22.30
CA LYS A 142 9.31 -6.04 -22.57
C LYS A 142 8.06 -5.94 -21.70
N VAL A 143 6.91 -5.72 -22.35
CA VAL A 143 5.60 -5.86 -21.72
C VAL A 143 5.14 -7.31 -21.90
N GLU A 144 5.12 -8.08 -20.81
CA GLU A 144 4.55 -9.44 -20.81
C GLU A 144 3.08 -9.37 -20.41
N ARG A 145 2.20 -9.88 -21.27
CA ARG A 145 0.76 -9.94 -21.00
C ARG A 145 0.33 -11.40 -20.91
N PHE A 146 -0.15 -11.80 -19.74
CA PHE A 146 -0.67 -13.15 -19.52
C PHE A 146 -2.18 -13.17 -19.79
N ARG A 147 -2.63 -14.17 -20.54
CA ARG A 147 -4.04 -14.40 -20.84
C ARG A 147 -4.38 -15.84 -20.49
N LEU A 148 -5.42 -16.03 -19.70
CA LEU A 148 -5.97 -17.35 -19.44
C LEU A 148 -6.71 -17.81 -20.70
N GLU A 149 -6.31 -18.93 -21.29
CA GLU A 149 -6.95 -19.47 -22.50
C GLU A 149 -8.27 -20.18 -22.18
N GLU A 150 -8.36 -20.79 -20.99
CA GLU A 150 -9.52 -21.55 -20.54
C GLU A 150 -9.90 -21.14 -19.11
N GLN A 151 -11.19 -21.04 -18.82
CA GLN A 151 -11.70 -20.75 -17.48
C GLN A 151 -12.27 -22.01 -16.82
N GLY A 152 -11.82 -22.31 -15.61
CA GLY A 152 -12.38 -23.36 -14.76
C GLY A 152 -13.44 -22.85 -13.80
N THR A 153 -13.99 -23.75 -12.99
CA THR A 153 -14.85 -23.36 -11.86
C THR A 153 -14.02 -22.63 -10.81
N VAL A 154 -14.43 -21.42 -10.42
CA VAL A 154 -13.74 -20.62 -9.40
C VAL A 154 -13.98 -21.25 -8.02
N LEU A 155 -12.92 -21.76 -7.40
CA LEU A 155 -12.99 -22.34 -6.05
C LEU A 155 -12.77 -21.29 -4.95
N ALA A 156 -11.93 -20.29 -5.23
CA ALA A 156 -11.65 -19.17 -4.34
C ALA A 156 -11.26 -17.94 -5.18
N GLN A 157 -11.49 -16.75 -4.63
CA GLN A 157 -11.09 -15.49 -5.22
C GLN A 157 -10.39 -14.63 -4.17
N GLY A 158 -9.46 -13.81 -4.61
CA GLY A 158 -8.70 -12.92 -3.76
C GLY A 158 -8.09 -11.80 -4.58
N ARG A 159 -7.23 -11.02 -3.93
CA ARG A 159 -6.52 -9.95 -4.57
C ARG A 159 -5.28 -10.49 -5.30
N ALA A 160 -5.10 -10.12 -6.57
CA ALA A 160 -3.90 -10.48 -7.31
C ALA A 160 -2.69 -9.67 -6.83
N ILE A 161 -1.51 -10.31 -6.78
CA ILE A 161 -0.22 -9.66 -6.58
C ILE A 161 0.59 -9.91 -7.86
N GLY A 162 0.77 -8.87 -8.67
CA GLY A 162 1.43 -8.95 -9.98
C GLY A 162 0.52 -9.48 -11.11
N GLN A 163 1.11 -9.66 -12.30
CA GLN A 163 0.37 -9.95 -13.55
C GLN A 163 0.49 -11.40 -14.04
N ARG A 164 1.16 -12.28 -13.30
CA ARG A 164 1.46 -13.65 -13.75
C ARG A 164 0.31 -14.62 -13.52
N ILE A 165 0.26 -15.66 -14.34
CA ILE A 165 -0.62 -16.82 -14.15
C ILE A 165 0.25 -17.99 -13.67
N GLY A 166 -0.11 -18.59 -12.53
CA GLY A 166 0.55 -19.77 -11.97
C GLY A 166 -0.30 -21.04 -12.17
N THR A 167 0.37 -22.18 -12.31
CA THR A 167 -0.26 -23.51 -12.39
C THR A 167 0.50 -24.48 -11.50
N GLY A 168 -0.20 -25.36 -10.79
CA GLY A 168 0.42 -26.39 -9.95
C GLY A 168 -0.57 -27.04 -8.98
N THR A 169 -0.10 -28.06 -8.27
CA THR A 169 -0.88 -28.73 -7.22
C THR A 169 -1.02 -27.82 -6.00
N THR A 170 -2.25 -27.51 -5.60
CA THR A 170 -2.53 -26.73 -4.40
C THR A 170 -2.18 -27.52 -3.13
N LYS A 171 -1.41 -26.92 -2.22
CA LYS A 171 -1.22 -27.41 -0.85
C LYS A 171 -2.09 -26.59 0.08
N VAL A 172 -3.07 -27.23 0.73
CA VAL A 172 -3.89 -26.62 1.78
C VAL A 172 -3.15 -26.80 3.11
N ILE A 173 -2.94 -25.71 3.85
CA ILE A 173 -2.32 -25.69 5.20
C ILE A 173 -3.42 -25.33 6.19
#